data_AF-A0A1G2QED8-F1
#
_entry.id   AF-A0A1G2QED8-F1
#
_cell.length_a   1.000
_cell.length_b   1.000
_cell.length_c   1.000
_cell.angle_alpha   90.00
_cell.angle_beta   90.00
_cell.angle_gamma   90.00
#
_symmetry.space_group_name_H-M   'P 1'
#
loop_
_entity.id
_entity.type
_entity.pdbx_description
1 polymer ?
#
loop_
_entity_poly.entity_id
_entity_poly.type
_entity_poly.pdbx_seq_one_letter_code
_entity_poly.pdbx_strand_id
1 'polypeptide(L)'
;MTKTEYKNRKYTIEPYNPEWKKQFETEAESLHPIFQNEAISIEHIGSTAVPRLAGKPTIDILVTVEKIEIADELSKKIEGIGYKSLGDYINKGSRLFVKEANDTRLVNLHVFEAEHPHVKDMLDLRNYFRTHPEIVEEYSNLKFELTKKYSNDYELYRKYKDEWMRKLMNKVKNHFKLRVMLGKLVSIENEENWWRIELFEKNTRALLPPELEIIAPPPKEDQNYNCFVYVLALQNDQRFLGNAGWKFTRNLGLVFDEMISEDILEYRNIPKAGDMVLYRAHDGTISHVGLMENKKNVISKWSWGPLLKHKIFDVPDHYGNEVEFYIIPEETKNFVIAKYISSGL
;
A
#
# COMPACT_ATOMS: atom_id res chain seq x y z
N MET A 1 -5.18 -20.47 -28.34
CA MET A 1 -6.34 -21.01 -27.61
C MET A 1 -7.61 -20.60 -28.32
N THR A 2 -8.51 -21.55 -28.60
CA THR A 2 -9.77 -21.27 -29.29
C THR A 2 -10.85 -20.77 -28.32
N LYS A 3 -11.89 -20.07 -28.81
CA LYS A 3 -13.02 -19.59 -27.99
C LYS A 3 -13.71 -20.71 -27.19
N THR A 4 -13.64 -21.95 -27.67
CA THR A 4 -14.25 -23.14 -27.08
C THR A 4 -13.50 -23.65 -25.86
N GLU A 5 -12.16 -23.50 -25.81
CA GLU A 5 -11.32 -23.89 -24.65
C GLU A 5 -11.56 -22.99 -23.43
N TYR A 6 -11.99 -21.73 -23.66
CA TYR A 6 -12.23 -20.76 -22.58
C TYR A 6 -13.46 -21.05 -21.73
N LYS A 7 -14.50 -21.69 -22.29
CA LYS A 7 -15.77 -21.96 -21.58
C LYS A 7 -15.63 -22.97 -20.44
N ASN A 8 -14.71 -23.93 -20.57
CA ASN A 8 -14.58 -25.06 -19.65
C ASN A 8 -13.35 -25.00 -18.73
N ARG A 9 -12.66 -23.85 -18.66
CA ARG A 9 -11.50 -23.71 -17.77
C ARG A 9 -11.97 -23.79 -16.32
N LYS A 10 -11.73 -24.93 -15.67
CA LYS A 10 -11.92 -25.08 -14.24
C LYS A 10 -11.01 -24.09 -13.52
N TYR A 11 -11.57 -23.37 -12.56
CA TYR A 11 -10.85 -22.49 -11.67
C TYR A 11 -11.46 -22.58 -10.28
N THR A 12 -10.63 -22.40 -9.27
CA THR A 12 -11.06 -22.25 -7.87
C THR A 12 -10.80 -20.81 -7.43
N ILE A 13 -11.64 -20.33 -6.52
CA ILE A 13 -11.36 -19.14 -5.73
C ILE A 13 -11.18 -19.63 -4.31
N GLU A 14 -10.06 -19.26 -3.71
CA GLU A 14 -9.66 -19.66 -2.37
C GLU A 14 -9.56 -18.42 -1.47
N PRO A 15 -9.76 -18.57 -0.15
CA PRO A 15 -9.36 -17.56 0.81
C PRO A 15 -7.89 -17.18 0.63
N TYR A 16 -7.53 -15.98 1.09
CA TYR A 16 -6.13 -15.55 1.04
C TYR A 16 -5.20 -16.55 1.73
N ASN A 17 -4.11 -16.90 1.05
CA ASN A 17 -3.05 -17.75 1.59
C ASN A 17 -1.78 -16.91 1.83
N PRO A 18 -1.28 -16.80 3.07
CA PRO A 18 -0.07 -16.02 3.37
C PRO A 18 1.18 -16.54 2.64
N GLU A 19 1.23 -17.81 2.27
CA GLU A 19 2.36 -18.39 1.50
C GLU A 19 2.48 -17.80 0.10
N TRP A 20 1.45 -17.14 -0.44
CA TRP A 20 1.53 -16.48 -1.74
C TRP A 20 2.62 -15.41 -1.81
N LYS A 21 2.91 -14.74 -0.68
CA LYS A 21 4.02 -13.78 -0.61
C LYS A 21 5.36 -14.49 -0.83
N LYS A 22 5.58 -15.59 -0.12
CA LYS A 22 6.80 -16.41 -0.23
C LYS A 22 6.96 -17.04 -1.61
N GLN A 23 5.85 -17.47 -2.22
CA GLN A 23 5.84 -17.99 -3.59
C GLN A 23 6.25 -16.90 -4.59
N PHE A 24 5.75 -15.68 -4.44
CA PHE A 24 6.22 -14.54 -5.22
C PHE A 24 7.71 -14.28 -5.01
N GLU A 25 8.18 -14.22 -3.75
CA GLU A 25 9.60 -13.96 -3.43
C GLU A 25 10.51 -15.00 -4.10
N THR A 26 10.14 -16.29 -4.03
CA THR A 26 10.88 -17.38 -4.69
C THR A 26 10.95 -17.22 -6.22
N GLU A 27 9.82 -16.89 -6.86
CA GLU A 27 9.80 -16.68 -8.32
C GLU A 27 10.57 -15.41 -8.69
N ALA A 28 10.44 -14.33 -7.93
CA ALA A 28 11.18 -13.09 -8.13
C ALA A 28 12.69 -13.34 -8.02
N GLU A 29 13.17 -14.08 -7.02
CA GLU A 29 14.58 -14.49 -6.87
C GLU A 29 15.09 -15.27 -8.09
N SER A 30 14.26 -16.13 -8.70
CA SER A 30 14.62 -16.86 -9.91
C SER A 30 14.71 -15.98 -11.17
N LEU A 31 13.96 -14.87 -11.20
CA LEU A 31 13.92 -13.91 -12.32
C LEU A 31 15.04 -12.87 -12.23
N HIS A 32 15.48 -12.49 -11.03
CA HIS A 32 16.57 -11.53 -10.82
C HIS A 32 17.83 -11.83 -11.65
N PRO A 33 18.42 -13.04 -11.67
CA PRO A 33 19.62 -13.31 -12.47
C PRO A 33 19.39 -13.29 -13.98
N ILE A 34 18.13 -13.40 -14.43
CA ILE A 34 17.77 -13.35 -15.86
C ILE A 34 17.68 -11.89 -16.33
N PHE A 35 16.95 -11.06 -15.59
CA PHE A 35 16.74 -9.66 -15.94
C PHE A 35 17.90 -8.75 -15.52
N GLN A 36 18.59 -9.04 -14.41
CA GLN A 36 19.72 -8.26 -13.91
C GLN A 36 19.38 -6.76 -13.87
N ASN A 37 20.16 -5.92 -14.55
CA ASN A 37 19.98 -4.47 -14.61
C ASN A 37 18.90 -4.04 -15.62
N GLU A 38 18.33 -4.96 -16.40
CA GLU A 38 17.28 -4.67 -17.37
C GLU A 38 15.89 -4.53 -16.72
N ALA A 39 15.70 -5.17 -15.55
CA ALA A 39 14.50 -4.96 -14.76
C ALA A 39 14.60 -3.63 -13.99
N ILE A 40 13.71 -2.70 -14.32
CA ILE A 40 13.51 -1.47 -13.54
C ILE A 40 12.79 -1.81 -12.23
N SER A 41 11.82 -2.72 -12.28
CA SER A 41 11.14 -3.25 -11.09
C SER A 41 10.60 -4.66 -11.31
N ILE A 42 10.48 -5.41 -10.21
CA ILE A 42 9.81 -6.72 -10.14
C ILE A 42 8.81 -6.66 -8.98
N GLU A 43 7.53 -6.66 -9.31
CA GLU A 43 6.44 -6.33 -8.39
C GLU A 43 5.41 -7.45 -8.30
N HIS A 44 4.98 -7.79 -7.08
CA HIS A 44 3.85 -8.71 -6.87
C HIS A 44 2.56 -7.94 -7.14
N ILE A 45 1.73 -8.42 -8.07
CA ILE A 45 0.44 -7.80 -8.41
C ILE A 45 -0.70 -8.84 -8.35
N GLY A 46 -1.90 -8.43 -8.75
CA GLY A 46 -3.08 -9.29 -8.75
C GLY A 46 -3.65 -9.54 -7.34
N SER A 47 -4.57 -10.49 -7.23
CA SER A 47 -5.24 -10.74 -5.94
C SER A 47 -4.31 -11.35 -4.90
N THR A 48 -3.31 -12.13 -5.33
CA THR A 48 -2.38 -12.81 -4.42
C THR A 48 -1.39 -11.87 -3.75
N ALA A 49 -1.19 -10.66 -4.30
CA ALA A 49 -0.38 -9.60 -3.73
C ALA A 49 -1.07 -8.78 -2.63
N VAL A 50 -2.36 -9.03 -2.37
CA VAL A 50 -3.18 -8.26 -1.44
C VAL A 50 -3.55 -9.15 -0.25
N PRO A 51 -3.03 -8.87 0.96
CA PRO A 51 -3.41 -9.60 2.16
C PRO A 51 -4.92 -9.63 2.37
N ARG A 52 -5.44 -10.80 2.75
CA ARG A 52 -6.87 -11.11 2.98
C ARG A 52 -7.75 -11.14 1.72
N LEU A 53 -7.25 -10.79 0.55
CA LEU A 53 -8.05 -10.86 -0.67
C LEU A 53 -8.11 -12.29 -1.20
N ALA A 54 -9.32 -12.84 -1.28
CA ALA A 54 -9.55 -14.15 -1.90
C ALA A 54 -9.06 -14.14 -3.36
N GLY A 55 -8.69 -15.27 -3.94
CA GLY A 55 -8.11 -15.25 -5.29
C GLY A 55 -8.03 -16.62 -5.93
N LYS A 56 -7.67 -16.62 -7.21
CA LYS A 56 -7.12 -17.83 -7.83
C LYS A 56 -5.71 -18.02 -7.27
N PRO A 57 -5.26 -19.23 -6.95
CA PRO A 57 -3.89 -19.50 -6.49
C PRO A 57 -2.89 -19.42 -7.66
N THR A 58 -2.81 -18.24 -8.28
CA THR A 58 -1.89 -17.92 -9.37
C THR A 58 -1.15 -16.65 -8.98
N ILE A 59 0.18 -16.70 -8.95
CA ILE A 59 1.01 -15.53 -8.68
C ILE A 59 1.08 -14.67 -9.94
N ASP A 60 0.73 -13.39 -9.82
CA ASP A 60 0.90 -12.42 -10.90
C ASP A 60 2.12 -11.55 -10.58
N ILE A 61 3.12 -11.58 -11.46
CA ILE A 61 4.37 -10.82 -11.35
C ILE A 61 4.38 -9.77 -12.45
N LEU A 62 4.67 -8.53 -12.09
CA LEU A 62 4.91 -7.44 -13.02
C LEU A 62 6.40 -7.13 -13.06
N VAL A 63 7.01 -7.29 -14.24
CA VAL A 63 8.37 -6.78 -14.51
C VAL A 63 8.26 -5.58 -15.43
N THR A 64 8.91 -4.48 -15.04
CA THR A 64 9.04 -3.30 -15.89
C THR A 64 10.44 -3.22 -16.48
N VAL A 65 10.53 -2.87 -17.76
CA VAL A 65 11.77 -2.74 -18.52
C VAL A 65 11.78 -1.41 -19.28
N GLU A 66 12.94 -0.96 -19.75
CA GLU A 66 13.02 0.27 -20.54
C GLU A 66 12.35 0.12 -21.92
N LYS A 67 12.55 -1.04 -22.57
CA LYS A 67 12.02 -1.37 -23.90
C LYS A 67 11.53 -2.80 -23.94
N ILE A 68 10.40 -3.04 -24.60
CA ILE A 68 9.79 -4.37 -24.58
C ILE A 68 10.64 -5.46 -25.26
N GLU A 69 11.53 -5.09 -26.20
CA GLU A 69 12.44 -6.02 -26.90
C GLU A 69 13.36 -6.78 -25.94
N ILE A 70 13.67 -6.21 -24.78
CA ILE A 70 14.40 -6.88 -23.70
C ILE A 70 13.72 -8.20 -23.32
N ALA A 71 12.39 -8.22 -23.24
CA ALA A 71 11.63 -9.43 -22.92
C ALA A 71 11.78 -10.49 -24.02
N ASP A 72 11.90 -10.08 -25.29
CA ASP A 72 12.10 -10.99 -26.42
C ASP A 72 13.51 -11.57 -26.42
N GLU A 73 14.52 -10.75 -26.14
CA GLU A 73 15.91 -11.17 -26.01
C GLU A 73 16.12 -12.15 -24.85
N LEU A 74 15.43 -11.91 -23.73
CA LEU A 74 15.47 -12.76 -22.54
C LEU A 74 14.54 -13.98 -22.62
N SER A 75 13.67 -14.06 -23.63
CA SER A 75 12.63 -15.09 -23.75
C SER A 75 13.16 -16.52 -23.54
N LYS A 76 14.28 -16.89 -24.20
CA LYS A 76 14.89 -18.23 -24.05
C LYS A 76 15.38 -18.52 -22.62
N LYS A 77 15.88 -17.50 -21.90
CA LYS A 77 16.34 -17.65 -20.51
C LYS A 77 15.15 -17.81 -19.57
N ILE A 78 14.09 -17.02 -19.79
CA ILE A 78 12.82 -17.10 -19.05
C ILE A 78 12.18 -18.48 -19.26
N GLU A 79 12.16 -18.98 -20.50
CA GLU A 79 11.68 -20.33 -20.81
C GLU A 79 12.55 -21.42 -20.17
N GLY A 80 13.86 -21.20 -20.06
CA GLY A 80 14.81 -22.10 -19.43
C GLY A 80 14.53 -22.39 -17.94
N ILE A 81 13.82 -21.50 -17.23
CA ILE A 81 13.40 -21.71 -15.83
C ILE A 81 11.93 -22.17 -15.70
N GLY A 82 11.34 -22.63 -16.80
CA GLY A 82 10.03 -23.31 -16.82
C GLY A 82 8.86 -22.43 -17.20
N TYR A 83 9.08 -21.19 -17.64
CA TYR A 83 8.01 -20.39 -18.24
C TYR A 83 7.78 -20.77 -19.71
N LYS A 84 6.65 -20.36 -20.25
CA LYS A 84 6.32 -20.42 -21.68
C LYS A 84 5.84 -19.05 -22.13
N SER A 85 6.36 -18.56 -23.26
CA SER A 85 5.88 -17.32 -23.85
C SER A 85 4.51 -17.48 -24.50
N LEU A 86 3.61 -16.51 -24.28
CA LEU A 86 2.36 -16.35 -25.02
C LEU A 86 2.39 -15.16 -25.99
N GLY A 87 3.54 -14.47 -26.10
CA GLY A 87 3.68 -13.28 -26.93
C GLY A 87 2.95 -12.06 -26.34
N ASP A 88 2.37 -11.25 -27.23
CA ASP A 88 1.66 -10.03 -26.87
C ASP A 88 0.52 -10.27 -25.88
N TYR A 89 0.48 -9.51 -24.79
CA TYR A 89 -0.57 -9.62 -23.78
C TYR A 89 -1.76 -8.68 -24.05
N ILE A 90 -1.49 -7.37 -24.09
CA ILE A 90 -2.48 -6.32 -24.34
C ILE A 90 -2.24 -5.71 -25.72
N ASN A 91 -0.98 -5.35 -25.99
CA ASN A 91 -0.51 -4.75 -27.23
C ASN A 91 0.99 -5.09 -27.42
N LYS A 92 1.60 -4.57 -28.49
CA LYS A 92 3.01 -4.81 -28.84
C LYS A 92 4.02 -4.39 -27.76
N GLY A 93 3.65 -3.52 -26.82
CA GLY A 93 4.48 -3.07 -25.69
C GLY A 93 4.35 -3.93 -24.43
N SER A 94 3.85 -5.15 -24.55
CA SER A 94 3.62 -6.06 -23.43
C SER A 94 3.83 -7.52 -23.80
N ARG A 95 4.46 -8.29 -22.92
CA ARG A 95 4.62 -9.75 -23.07
C ARG A 95 4.01 -10.49 -21.88
N LEU A 96 3.44 -11.66 -22.14
CA LEU A 96 2.96 -12.57 -21.11
C LEU A 96 3.73 -13.89 -21.17
N PHE A 97 4.37 -14.22 -20.07
CA PHE A 97 5.00 -15.52 -19.82
C PHE A 97 4.24 -16.28 -18.74
N VAL A 98 4.32 -17.61 -18.81
CA VAL A 98 3.44 -18.47 -18.03
C VAL A 98 4.16 -19.66 -17.45
N LYS A 99 3.93 -19.95 -16.18
CA LYS A 99 4.42 -21.18 -15.54
C LYS A 99 3.25 -22.05 -15.17
N GLU A 100 3.25 -23.29 -15.64
CA GLU A 100 2.15 -24.25 -15.49
C GLU A 100 2.70 -25.58 -14.97
N ALA A 101 1.94 -26.25 -14.09
CA ALA A 101 2.24 -27.60 -13.62
C ALA A 101 0.94 -28.41 -13.57
N ASN A 102 0.94 -29.63 -14.10
CA ASN A 102 -0.25 -30.50 -14.16
C ASN A 102 -1.50 -29.76 -14.71
N ASP A 103 -1.33 -29.06 -15.84
CA ASP A 103 -2.36 -28.23 -16.50
C ASP A 103 -2.93 -27.11 -15.62
N THR A 104 -2.28 -26.79 -14.50
CA THR A 104 -2.66 -25.72 -13.57
C THR A 104 -1.72 -24.54 -13.71
N ARG A 105 -2.31 -23.34 -13.81
CA ARG A 105 -1.57 -22.09 -13.94
C ARG A 105 -1.03 -21.62 -12.59
N LEU A 106 0.28 -21.65 -12.43
CA LEU A 106 0.97 -21.26 -11.20
C LEU A 106 1.37 -19.79 -11.22
N VAL A 107 1.95 -19.31 -12.32
CA VAL A 107 2.48 -17.95 -12.42
C VAL A 107 2.10 -17.28 -13.73
N ASN A 108 1.74 -16.00 -13.65
CA ASN A 108 1.67 -15.07 -14.76
C ASN A 108 2.83 -14.08 -14.61
N LEU A 109 3.76 -14.06 -15.55
CA LEU A 109 4.80 -13.06 -15.62
C LEU A 109 4.43 -12.05 -16.71
N HIS A 110 4.04 -10.87 -16.28
CA HIS A 110 3.67 -9.74 -17.12
C HIS A 110 4.90 -8.85 -17.30
N VAL A 111 5.37 -8.67 -18.52
CA VAL A 111 6.49 -7.77 -18.82
C VAL A 111 5.99 -6.58 -19.62
N PHE A 112 6.29 -5.36 -19.15
CA PHE A 112 5.84 -4.10 -19.74
C PHE A 112 6.97 -3.09 -19.81
N GLU A 113 6.91 -2.17 -20.76
CA GLU A 113 7.68 -0.93 -20.68
C GLU A 113 7.22 -0.12 -19.45
N ALA A 114 8.15 0.52 -18.74
CA ALA A 114 7.86 1.21 -17.47
C ALA A 114 6.76 2.28 -17.60
N GLU A 115 6.77 3.05 -18.69
CA GLU A 115 5.79 4.13 -18.95
C GLU A 115 4.45 3.63 -19.50
N HIS A 116 4.28 2.31 -19.64
CA HIS A 116 3.04 1.76 -20.18
C HIS A 116 1.86 2.01 -19.22
N PRO A 117 0.72 2.58 -19.67
CA PRO A 117 -0.37 2.99 -18.78
C PRO A 117 -0.93 1.87 -17.87
N HIS A 118 -0.87 0.62 -18.32
CA HIS A 118 -1.31 -0.52 -17.53
C HIS A 118 -0.42 -0.83 -16.32
N VAL A 119 0.87 -0.48 -16.34
CA VAL A 119 1.77 -0.61 -15.19
C VAL A 119 1.18 0.17 -14.02
N LYS A 120 0.87 1.44 -14.26
CA LYS A 120 0.25 2.30 -13.25
C LYS A 120 -1.10 1.77 -12.79
N ASP A 121 -1.99 1.38 -13.71
CA ASP A 121 -3.31 0.86 -13.34
C ASP A 121 -3.23 -0.41 -12.47
N MET A 122 -2.26 -1.31 -12.72
CA MET A 122 -2.06 -2.53 -11.93
C MET A 122 -1.51 -2.23 -10.52
N LEU A 123 -0.50 -1.37 -10.42
CA LEU A 123 0.09 -0.96 -9.15
C LEU A 123 -0.90 -0.15 -8.30
N ASP A 124 -1.59 0.82 -8.92
CA ASP A 124 -2.62 1.61 -8.27
C ASP A 124 -3.73 0.70 -7.74
N LEU A 125 -4.21 -0.27 -8.53
CA LEU A 125 -5.26 -1.18 -8.09
C LEU A 125 -4.81 -2.06 -6.92
N ARG A 126 -3.60 -2.65 -6.99
CA ARG A 126 -3.01 -3.43 -5.89
C ARG A 126 -2.96 -2.60 -4.62
N ASN A 127 -2.36 -1.42 -4.71
CA ASN A 127 -2.18 -0.54 -3.58
C ASN A 127 -3.55 -0.14 -3.03
N TYR A 128 -4.50 0.27 -3.88
CA TYR A 128 -5.86 0.60 -3.46
C TYR A 128 -6.54 -0.53 -2.67
N PHE A 129 -6.38 -1.79 -3.09
CA PHE A 129 -6.89 -2.91 -2.31
C PHE A 129 -6.19 -3.08 -0.96
N ARG A 130 -4.85 -2.97 -0.92
CA ARG A 130 -4.09 -2.99 0.34
C ARG A 130 -4.56 -1.89 1.29
N THR A 131 -5.03 -0.78 0.72
CA THR A 131 -5.46 0.40 1.46
C THR A 131 -6.94 0.45 1.86
N HIS A 132 -7.77 -0.45 1.33
CA HIS A 132 -9.22 -0.45 1.54
C HIS A 132 -9.70 -1.85 1.97
N PRO A 133 -9.56 -2.22 3.25
CA PRO A 133 -9.94 -3.54 3.75
C PRO A 133 -11.40 -3.90 3.50
N GLU A 134 -12.29 -2.91 3.53
CA GLU A 134 -13.71 -3.09 3.22
C GLU A 134 -13.92 -3.46 1.75
N ILE A 135 -13.11 -2.92 0.84
CA ILE A 135 -13.17 -3.24 -0.59
C ILE A 135 -12.56 -4.61 -0.87
N VAL A 136 -11.56 -5.03 -0.08
CA VAL A 136 -11.03 -6.40 -0.09
C VAL A 136 -12.11 -7.42 0.29
N GLU A 137 -12.88 -7.13 1.35
CA GLU A 137 -14.00 -7.96 1.77
C GLU A 137 -15.10 -8.01 0.71
N GLU A 138 -15.56 -6.84 0.21
CA GLU A 138 -16.56 -6.75 -0.86
C GLU A 138 -16.15 -7.55 -2.10
N TYR A 139 -14.90 -7.41 -2.55
CA TYR A 139 -14.43 -8.09 -3.75
C TYR A 139 -14.23 -9.58 -3.54
N SER A 140 -13.82 -10.01 -2.34
CA SER A 140 -13.71 -11.42 -1.99
C SER A 140 -15.09 -12.10 -2.01
N ASN A 141 -16.08 -11.49 -1.37
CA ASN A 141 -17.45 -11.98 -1.34
C ASN A 141 -18.05 -12.08 -2.74
N LEU A 142 -17.86 -11.04 -3.57
CA LEU A 142 -18.27 -11.07 -4.97
C LEU A 142 -17.69 -12.27 -5.72
N LYS A 143 -16.40 -12.55 -5.57
CA LYS A 143 -15.76 -13.69 -6.27
C LYS A 143 -16.35 -15.03 -5.83
N PHE A 144 -16.61 -15.22 -4.54
CA PHE A 144 -17.26 -16.43 -4.04
C PHE A 144 -18.69 -16.57 -4.55
N GLU A 145 -19.48 -15.49 -4.51
CA GLU A 145 -20.86 -15.47 -5.03
C GLU A 145 -20.92 -15.79 -6.52
N LEU A 146 -20.07 -15.14 -7.32
CA LEU A 146 -20.01 -15.37 -8.76
C LEU A 146 -19.56 -16.81 -9.08
N THR A 147 -18.60 -17.36 -8.34
CA THR A 147 -18.14 -18.74 -8.51
C THR A 147 -19.25 -19.73 -8.20
N LYS A 148 -20.05 -19.49 -7.15
CA LYS A 148 -21.21 -20.31 -6.80
C LYS A 148 -22.34 -20.21 -7.84
N LYS A 149 -22.61 -19.00 -8.33
CA LYS A 149 -23.72 -18.72 -9.26
C LYS A 149 -23.42 -19.18 -10.69
N TYR A 150 -22.16 -19.10 -11.13
CA TYR A 150 -21.72 -19.38 -12.49
C TYR A 150 -20.63 -20.47 -12.52
N SER A 151 -20.83 -21.55 -11.76
CA SER A 151 -19.84 -22.63 -11.59
C SER A 151 -19.40 -23.31 -12.88
N ASN A 152 -20.29 -23.37 -13.89
CA ASN A 152 -20.04 -23.95 -15.21
C ASN A 152 -20.03 -22.89 -16.34
N ASP A 153 -20.05 -21.60 -16.00
CA ASP A 153 -20.08 -20.51 -16.98
C ASP A 153 -19.02 -19.45 -16.62
N TYR A 154 -17.79 -19.74 -17.00
CA TYR A 154 -16.67 -18.84 -16.75
C TYR A 154 -16.82 -17.50 -17.49
N GLU A 155 -17.56 -17.48 -18.60
CA GLU A 155 -17.80 -16.27 -19.40
C GLU A 155 -18.67 -15.28 -18.62
N LEU A 156 -19.76 -15.75 -18.00
CA LEU A 156 -20.60 -14.93 -17.13
C LEU A 156 -19.87 -14.51 -15.84
N TYR A 157 -19.14 -15.42 -15.19
CA TYR A 157 -18.29 -15.05 -14.04
C TYR A 157 -17.39 -13.87 -14.39
N ARG A 158 -16.66 -13.99 -15.51
CA ARG A 158 -15.72 -12.96 -15.96
C ARG A 158 -16.44 -11.65 -16.27
N LYS A 159 -17.56 -11.70 -17.00
CA LYS A 159 -18.35 -10.50 -17.34
C LYS A 159 -18.71 -9.68 -16.10
N TYR A 160 -19.36 -10.29 -15.11
CA TYR A 160 -19.81 -9.57 -13.92
C TYR A 160 -18.66 -9.12 -13.01
N LYS A 161 -17.61 -9.93 -12.92
CA LYS A 161 -16.38 -9.53 -12.21
C LYS A 161 -15.72 -8.31 -12.87
N ASP A 162 -15.62 -8.30 -14.20
CA ASP A 162 -14.99 -7.22 -14.96
C ASP A 162 -15.85 -5.94 -14.92
N GLU A 163 -17.18 -6.05 -14.91
CA GLU A 163 -18.10 -4.91 -14.69
C GLU A 163 -17.91 -4.25 -13.32
N TRP A 164 -17.76 -5.05 -12.26
CA TRP A 164 -17.49 -4.54 -10.92
C TRP A 164 -16.09 -3.90 -10.86
N MET A 165 -15.09 -4.55 -11.44
CA MET A 165 -13.71 -4.05 -11.47
C MET A 165 -13.60 -2.70 -12.19
N ARG A 166 -14.31 -2.52 -13.30
CA ARG A 166 -14.36 -1.24 -14.03
C ARG A 166 -14.90 -0.09 -13.16
N LYS A 167 -15.92 -0.36 -12.33
CA LYS A 167 -16.45 0.64 -11.39
C LYS A 167 -15.43 0.97 -10.31
N LEU A 168 -14.72 -0.03 -9.80
CA LEU A 168 -13.67 0.17 -8.82
C LEU A 168 -12.51 1.01 -9.39
N MET A 169 -12.05 0.74 -10.61
CA MET A 169 -10.95 1.48 -11.24
C MET A 169 -11.19 2.99 -11.31
N ASN A 170 -12.43 3.44 -11.49
CA ASN A 170 -12.75 4.87 -11.44
C ASN A 170 -12.55 5.45 -10.03
N LYS A 171 -12.93 4.70 -8.98
CA LYS A 171 -12.67 5.09 -7.58
C LYS A 171 -11.18 5.14 -7.29
N VAL A 172 -10.43 4.14 -7.76
CA VAL A 172 -8.97 4.08 -7.62
C VAL A 172 -8.31 5.33 -8.20
N LYS A 173 -8.63 5.68 -9.45
CA LYS A 173 -8.05 6.86 -10.12
C LYS A 173 -8.34 8.16 -9.36
N ASN A 174 -9.55 8.32 -8.82
CA ASN A 174 -9.89 9.50 -8.03
C ASN A 174 -9.18 9.54 -6.68
N HIS A 175 -9.07 8.40 -5.99
CA HIS A 175 -8.36 8.30 -4.72
C HIS A 175 -6.86 8.64 -4.87
N PHE A 176 -6.19 8.15 -5.92
CA PHE A 176 -4.79 8.53 -6.16
C PHE A 176 -4.61 10.03 -6.45
N LYS A 177 -5.51 10.64 -7.22
CA LYS A 177 -5.49 12.10 -7.45
C LYS A 177 -5.65 12.87 -6.15
N LEU A 178 -6.53 12.41 -5.26
CA LEU A 178 -6.70 12.98 -3.93
C LEU A 178 -5.38 12.93 -3.15
N ARG A 179 -4.73 11.76 -3.07
CA ARG A 179 -3.46 11.61 -2.32
C ARG A 179 -2.33 12.48 -2.84
N VAL A 180 -2.19 12.61 -4.16
CA VAL A 180 -1.21 13.53 -4.78
C VAL A 180 -1.53 14.98 -4.45
N MET A 181 -2.81 15.36 -4.48
CA MET A 181 -3.25 16.71 -4.10
C MET A 181 -2.94 17.01 -2.63
N LEU A 182 -3.23 16.07 -1.72
CA LEU A 182 -2.87 16.17 -0.30
C LEU A 182 -1.35 16.30 -0.12
N GLY A 183 -0.56 15.53 -0.86
CA GLY A 183 0.90 15.63 -0.87
C GLY A 183 1.40 17.03 -1.22
N LYS A 184 0.78 17.69 -2.21
CA LYS A 184 1.11 19.08 -2.57
C LYS A 184 0.70 20.09 -1.52
N LEU A 185 -0.42 19.88 -0.82
CA LEU A 185 -0.88 20.80 0.22
C LEU A 185 0.04 20.80 1.45
N VAL A 186 0.62 19.64 1.78
CA VAL A 186 1.52 19.50 2.94
C VAL A 186 3.00 19.67 2.60
N SER A 187 3.34 19.88 1.32
CA SER A 187 4.73 19.95 0.87
C SER A 187 5.44 21.23 1.33
N ILE A 188 6.77 21.21 1.23
CA ILE A 188 7.65 22.34 1.56
C ILE A 188 7.24 23.62 0.80
N GLU A 189 6.75 23.49 -0.43
CA GLU A 189 6.30 24.64 -1.25
C GLU A 189 5.11 25.39 -0.62
N ASN A 190 4.33 24.72 0.24
CA ASN A 190 3.18 25.28 0.94
C ASN A 190 3.37 25.28 2.47
N GLU A 191 4.59 25.07 2.97
CA GLU A 191 4.85 24.74 4.38
C GLU A 191 4.23 25.76 5.33
N GLU A 192 4.43 27.06 5.09
CA GLU A 192 3.86 28.12 5.96
C GLU A 192 2.33 28.11 5.98
N ASN A 193 1.68 27.83 4.84
CA ASN A 193 0.23 27.72 4.75
C ASN A 193 -0.31 26.47 5.47
N TRP A 194 0.55 25.49 5.77
CA TRP A 194 0.16 24.26 6.43
C TRP A 194 0.20 24.37 7.96
N TRP A 195 1.26 24.95 8.53
CA TRP A 195 1.46 24.98 9.98
C TRP A 195 1.14 26.32 10.66
N ARG A 196 1.11 27.45 9.95
CA ARG A 196 0.71 28.73 10.56
C ARG A 196 -0.82 28.84 10.56
N ILE A 197 -1.41 28.93 11.75
CA ILE A 197 -2.88 28.95 11.95
C ILE A 197 -3.58 29.96 11.03
N GLU A 198 -3.11 31.21 11.00
CA GLU A 198 -3.74 32.26 10.20
C GLU A 198 -3.71 31.99 8.70
N LEU A 199 -2.59 31.46 8.20
CA LEU A 199 -2.44 31.12 6.78
C LEU A 199 -3.22 29.84 6.43
N PHE A 200 -3.26 28.86 7.34
CA PHE A 200 -4.04 27.65 7.17
C PHE A 200 -5.53 27.97 7.02
N GLU A 201 -6.10 28.76 7.92
CA GLU A 201 -7.51 29.15 7.88
C GLU A 201 -7.83 29.94 6.60
N LYS A 202 -6.92 30.81 6.15
CA LYS A 202 -7.14 31.67 4.98
C LYS A 202 -6.95 30.96 3.65
N ASN A 203 -5.91 30.14 3.51
CA ASN A 203 -5.42 29.65 2.23
C ASN A 203 -5.61 28.14 2.01
N THR A 204 -5.62 27.35 3.09
CA THR A 204 -5.54 25.88 3.00
C THR A 204 -6.83 25.18 3.36
N ARG A 205 -7.53 25.64 4.41
CA ARG A 205 -8.69 24.93 4.98
C ARG A 205 -9.78 24.62 3.95
N ALA A 206 -10.06 25.57 3.06
CA ALA A 206 -11.09 25.42 2.03
C ALA A 206 -10.66 24.49 0.86
N LEU A 207 -9.36 24.18 0.74
CA LEU A 207 -8.83 23.26 -0.27
C LEU A 207 -8.86 21.80 0.19
N LEU A 208 -8.98 21.57 1.51
CA LEU A 208 -9.09 20.23 2.04
C LEU A 208 -10.42 19.60 1.62
N PRO A 209 -10.39 18.33 1.18
CA PRO A 209 -11.60 17.59 0.83
C PRO A 209 -12.53 17.46 2.06
N PRO A 210 -13.86 17.49 1.86
CA PRO A 210 -14.83 17.41 2.96
C PRO A 210 -14.77 16.08 3.73
N GLU A 211 -14.19 15.03 3.15
CA GLU A 211 -13.97 13.74 3.80
C GLU A 211 -12.90 13.79 4.91
N LEU A 212 -12.05 14.82 4.93
CA LEU A 212 -11.08 15.07 5.99
C LEU A 212 -11.70 15.96 7.07
N GLU A 213 -11.91 15.40 8.25
CA GLU A 213 -12.42 16.13 9.40
C GLU A 213 -11.26 16.77 10.17
N ILE A 214 -11.27 18.10 10.29
CA ILE A 214 -10.30 18.84 11.10
C ILE A 214 -10.71 18.74 12.58
N ILE A 215 -10.01 17.91 13.34
CA ILE A 215 -10.23 17.72 14.78
C ILE A 215 -9.66 18.91 15.57
N ALA A 216 -8.49 19.40 15.16
CA ALA A 216 -7.89 20.61 15.71
C ALA A 216 -7.10 21.36 14.61
N PRO A 217 -7.08 22.70 14.63
CA PRO A 217 -6.23 23.48 13.74
C PRO A 217 -4.75 23.20 14.03
N PRO A 218 -3.82 23.69 13.18
CA PRO A 218 -2.41 23.66 13.52
C PRO A 218 -2.15 24.25 14.92
N PRO A 219 -1.27 23.66 15.74
CA PRO A 219 -0.90 24.24 17.02
C PRO A 219 -0.03 25.50 16.83
N LYS A 220 0.14 26.29 17.89
CA LYS A 220 1.13 27.38 17.88
C LYS A 220 2.55 26.81 17.75
N GLU A 221 3.48 27.62 17.27
CA GLU A 221 4.88 27.22 17.03
C GLU A 221 5.56 26.66 18.29
N ASP A 222 5.35 27.32 19.43
CA ASP A 222 5.86 26.93 20.75
C ASP A 222 5.14 25.70 21.35
N GLN A 223 4.09 25.23 20.70
CA GLN A 223 3.26 24.08 21.12
C GLN A 223 3.23 22.98 20.05
N ASN A 224 4.08 23.06 19.02
CA ASN A 224 3.99 22.16 17.88
C ASN A 224 4.58 20.78 18.16
N TYR A 225 4.03 19.78 17.48
CA TYR A 225 4.42 18.37 17.61
C TYR A 225 4.04 17.62 16.33
N ASN A 226 4.61 16.42 16.16
CA ASN A 226 4.35 15.56 14.99
C ASN A 226 3.51 14.32 15.36
N CYS A 227 3.22 13.49 14.36
CA CYS A 227 2.46 12.24 14.50
C CYS A 227 3.01 11.31 15.59
N PHE A 228 4.33 11.13 15.68
CA PHE A 228 4.95 10.25 16.68
C PHE A 228 4.70 10.72 18.12
N VAL A 229 4.82 12.03 18.36
CA VAL A 229 4.52 12.62 19.67
C VAL A 229 3.04 12.46 20.02
N TYR A 230 2.15 12.59 19.03
CA TYR A 230 0.71 12.43 19.20
C TYR A 230 0.32 11.01 19.60
N VAL A 231 0.79 9.98 18.88
CA VAL A 231 0.41 8.58 19.16
C VAL A 231 0.92 8.10 20.53
N LEU A 232 2.01 8.69 21.03
CA LEU A 232 2.56 8.42 22.37
C LEU A 232 1.92 9.26 23.48
N ALA A 233 0.97 10.14 23.16
CA ALA A 233 0.36 11.08 24.11
C ALA A 233 1.40 11.92 24.89
N LEU A 234 2.39 12.45 24.17
CA LEU A 234 3.52 13.22 24.72
C LEU A 234 3.40 14.75 24.51
N GLN A 235 2.39 15.22 23.77
CA GLN A 235 2.20 16.62 23.39
C GLN A 235 1.94 17.59 24.55
N ASN A 236 1.72 17.08 25.76
CA ASN A 236 1.57 17.89 26.98
C ASN A 236 2.66 17.57 28.03
N ASP A 237 3.64 16.72 27.69
CA ASP A 237 4.68 16.29 28.63
C ASP A 237 5.87 17.25 28.59
N GLN A 238 5.98 18.10 29.61
CA GLN A 238 7.02 19.14 29.70
C GLN A 238 8.44 18.55 29.77
N ARG A 239 8.60 17.30 30.24
CA ARG A 239 9.92 16.62 30.24
C ARG A 239 10.38 16.33 28.82
N PHE A 240 9.43 16.11 27.93
CA PHE A 240 9.67 15.89 26.52
C PHE A 240 9.79 17.22 25.77
N LEU A 241 8.80 18.11 25.87
CA LEU A 241 8.77 19.36 25.10
C LEU A 241 9.74 20.45 25.57
N GLY A 242 10.10 20.48 26.85
CA GLY A 242 10.93 21.55 27.43
C GLY A 242 12.43 21.43 27.11
N ASN A 243 12.91 20.23 26.78
CA ASN A 243 14.31 19.96 26.41
C ASN A 243 14.45 19.34 25.00
N ALA A 244 13.40 18.73 24.42
CA ALA A 244 13.52 18.09 23.11
C ALA A 244 13.70 19.17 22.05
N GLY A 245 14.96 19.44 21.72
CA GLY A 245 15.29 20.08 20.47
C GLY A 245 14.58 19.31 19.35
N TRP A 246 14.06 20.05 18.38
CA TRP A 246 13.52 19.56 17.10
C TRP A 246 14.28 18.38 16.47
N LYS A 247 15.57 18.24 16.78
CA LYS A 247 16.43 17.13 16.37
C LYS A 247 15.95 15.75 16.86
N PHE A 248 15.39 15.62 18.06
CA PHE A 248 14.95 14.31 18.57
C PHE A 248 13.65 13.84 17.92
N THR A 249 12.69 14.77 17.72
CA THR A 249 11.41 14.43 17.08
C THR A 249 11.57 14.00 15.62
N ARG A 250 12.67 14.38 14.96
CA ARG A 250 13.06 13.89 13.61
C ARG A 250 13.49 12.42 13.59
N ASN A 251 14.06 11.90 14.67
CA ASN A 251 14.59 10.54 14.73
C ASN A 251 13.61 9.53 15.35
N LEU A 252 12.39 9.96 15.69
CA LEU A 252 11.40 9.06 16.29
C LEU A 252 11.04 7.89 15.38
N GLY A 253 11.07 8.04 14.04
CA GLY A 253 10.91 6.91 13.13
C GLY A 253 11.87 5.74 13.43
N LEU A 254 13.16 6.03 13.64
CA LEU A 254 14.16 5.01 13.99
C LEU A 254 13.89 4.37 15.36
N VAL A 255 13.38 5.16 16.32
CA VAL A 255 12.99 4.63 17.63
C VAL A 255 11.81 3.67 17.48
N PHE A 256 10.85 3.96 16.59
CA PHE A 256 9.74 3.06 16.29
C PHE A 256 10.18 1.78 15.59
N ASP A 257 11.10 1.85 14.62
CA ASP A 257 11.67 0.63 14.01
C ASP A 257 12.36 -0.25 15.06
N GLU A 258 13.10 0.34 16.00
CA GLU A 258 13.70 -0.41 17.10
C GLU A 258 12.65 -1.05 18.01
N MET A 259 11.61 -0.30 18.40
CA MET A 259 10.50 -0.83 19.20
C MET A 259 9.77 -1.99 18.50
N ILE A 260 9.68 -1.97 17.18
CA ILE A 260 9.15 -3.10 16.41
C ILE A 260 10.12 -4.29 16.48
N SER A 261 11.43 -4.04 16.28
CA SER A 261 12.45 -5.10 16.29
C SER A 261 12.65 -5.78 17.65
N GLU A 262 12.37 -5.05 18.74
CA GLU A 262 12.45 -5.54 20.12
C GLU A 262 11.11 -6.08 20.64
N ASP A 263 10.10 -6.24 19.77
CA ASP A 263 8.74 -6.69 20.13
C ASP A 263 8.05 -5.86 21.22
N ILE A 264 8.46 -4.59 21.39
CA ILE A 264 7.80 -3.64 22.31
C ILE A 264 6.43 -3.24 21.76
N LEU A 265 6.30 -3.12 20.44
CA LEU A 265 5.02 -2.88 19.77
C LEU A 265 4.39 -4.22 19.35
N GLU A 266 3.19 -4.51 19.86
CA GLU A 266 2.53 -5.78 19.53
C GLU A 266 1.80 -5.69 18.18
N TYR A 267 2.20 -6.52 17.22
CA TYR A 267 1.57 -6.54 15.89
C TYR A 267 0.09 -6.93 15.92
N ARG A 268 -0.71 -6.27 15.09
CA ARG A 268 -2.16 -6.52 14.93
C ARG A 268 -2.53 -6.73 13.46
N ASN A 269 -3.14 -7.87 13.15
CA ASN A 269 -3.66 -8.14 11.79
C ASN A 269 -4.98 -7.38 11.48
N ILE A 270 -5.83 -7.18 12.49
CA ILE A 270 -7.10 -6.44 12.36
C ILE A 270 -7.13 -5.32 13.41
N PRO A 271 -7.06 -4.04 12.99
CA PRO A 271 -7.02 -2.93 13.92
C PRO A 271 -8.32 -2.78 14.71
N LYS A 272 -8.18 -2.33 15.95
CA LYS A 272 -9.25 -1.86 16.84
C LYS A 272 -9.08 -0.37 17.11
N ALA A 273 -10.12 0.25 17.66
CA ALA A 273 -10.00 1.61 18.17
C ALA A 273 -8.87 1.68 19.22
N GLY A 274 -8.00 2.69 19.10
CA GLY A 274 -6.83 2.88 19.94
C GLY A 274 -5.55 2.21 19.43
N ASP A 275 -5.63 1.23 18.52
CA ASP A 275 -4.44 0.68 17.89
C ASP A 275 -3.75 1.76 17.04
N MET A 276 -2.43 1.69 16.92
CA MET A 276 -1.65 2.53 16.02
C MET A 276 -1.73 1.98 14.60
N VAL A 277 -1.82 2.89 13.64
CA VAL A 277 -1.46 2.64 12.24
C VAL A 277 -0.11 3.27 11.95
N LEU A 278 0.77 2.53 11.29
CA LEU A 278 2.10 2.94 10.89
C LEU A 278 2.20 2.86 9.37
N TYR A 279 2.74 3.90 8.74
CA TYR A 279 2.92 4.00 7.29
C TYR A 279 4.39 3.90 6.93
N ARG A 280 4.72 3.09 5.93
CA ARG A 280 6.07 3.02 5.36
C ARG A 280 6.12 3.68 4.00
N ALA A 281 7.13 4.54 3.81
CA ALA A 281 7.50 5.08 2.51
C ALA A 281 8.04 3.98 1.59
N HIS A 282 8.26 4.32 0.32
CA HIS A 282 8.74 3.39 -0.70
C HIS A 282 10.13 2.79 -0.41
N ASP A 283 10.95 3.48 0.38
CA ASP A 283 12.27 3.02 0.83
C ASP A 283 12.20 2.16 2.12
N GLY A 284 11.01 1.85 2.61
CA GLY A 284 10.75 1.06 3.82
C GLY A 284 10.81 1.86 5.12
N THR A 285 11.21 3.14 5.08
CA THR A 285 11.28 3.99 6.27
C THR A 285 9.88 4.33 6.80
N ILE A 286 9.76 4.48 8.11
CA ILE A 286 8.51 4.94 8.73
C ILE A 286 8.31 6.41 8.41
N SER A 287 7.25 6.71 7.67
CA SER A 287 6.95 8.04 7.16
C SER A 287 5.92 8.77 8.00
N HIS A 288 4.97 8.03 8.59
CA HIS A 288 3.84 8.58 9.32
C HIS A 288 3.23 7.56 10.29
N VAL A 289 2.53 8.06 11.30
CA VAL A 289 1.75 7.24 12.25
C VAL A 289 0.44 7.91 12.64
N GLY A 290 -0.54 7.13 13.07
CA GLY A 290 -1.83 7.61 13.53
C GLY A 290 -2.50 6.66 14.51
N LEU A 291 -3.58 7.09 15.14
CA LEU A 291 -4.40 6.23 16.01
C LEU A 291 -5.70 5.87 15.29
N MET A 292 -6.05 4.60 15.30
CA MET A 292 -7.33 4.12 14.79
C MET A 292 -8.46 4.64 15.69
N GLU A 293 -9.38 5.44 15.14
CA GLU A 293 -10.63 5.82 15.84
C GLU A 293 -11.61 4.63 15.84
N ASN A 294 -11.64 3.91 14.73
CA ASN A 294 -12.44 2.71 14.52
C ASN A 294 -11.78 1.86 13.42
N LYS A 295 -12.47 0.85 12.87
CA LYS A 295 -11.90 -0.02 11.82
C LYS A 295 -11.55 0.67 10.49
N LYS A 296 -12.04 1.90 10.27
CA LYS A 296 -11.95 2.64 8.99
C LYS A 296 -11.24 3.99 9.13
N ASN A 297 -11.46 4.68 10.24
CA ASN A 297 -10.96 6.03 10.44
C ASN A 297 -9.73 6.04 11.32
N VAL A 298 -8.84 6.97 11.00
CA VAL A 298 -7.60 7.27 11.69
C VAL A 298 -7.66 8.72 12.13
N ILE A 299 -7.20 9.00 13.34
CA ILE A 299 -6.86 10.34 13.80
C ILE A 299 -5.34 10.45 13.77
N SER A 300 -4.80 11.40 13.00
CA SER A 300 -3.36 11.60 12.94
C SER A 300 -2.96 13.07 12.76
N LYS A 301 -1.78 13.40 13.28
CA LYS A 301 -1.17 14.73 13.20
C LYS A 301 -0.24 14.79 12.00
N TRP A 302 -0.51 15.66 11.03
CA TRP A 302 0.26 15.70 9.79
C TRP A 302 1.38 16.73 9.88
N SER A 303 2.59 16.25 10.18
CA SER A 303 3.75 17.10 10.48
C SER A 303 3.36 18.21 11.46
N TRP A 304 3.57 19.48 11.10
CA TRP A 304 3.29 20.65 11.93
C TRP A 304 1.90 21.26 11.72
N GLY A 305 1.08 20.68 10.85
CA GLY A 305 -0.26 21.18 10.53
C GLY A 305 -1.37 20.69 11.48
N PRO A 306 -2.62 20.60 11.01
CA PRO A 306 -3.77 20.24 11.84
C PRO A 306 -3.74 18.78 12.34
N LEU A 307 -4.57 18.51 13.35
CA LEU A 307 -4.96 17.16 13.72
C LEU A 307 -6.18 16.78 12.88
N LEU A 308 -6.07 15.69 12.13
CA LEU A 308 -7.07 15.30 11.14
C LEU A 308 -7.63 13.93 11.46
N LYS A 309 -8.91 13.76 11.16
CA LYS A 309 -9.56 12.47 11.02
C LYS A 309 -9.81 12.18 9.55
N HIS A 310 -9.39 11.01 9.11
CA HIS A 310 -9.40 10.60 7.71
C HIS A 310 -9.53 9.07 7.63
N LYS A 311 -9.83 8.51 6.46
CA LYS A 311 -9.68 7.06 6.26
C LYS A 311 -8.21 6.70 6.22
N ILE A 312 -7.88 5.43 6.49
CA ILE A 312 -6.49 4.94 6.57
C ILE A 312 -5.60 5.50 5.46
N PHE A 313 -6.05 5.60 4.21
CA PHE A 313 -5.20 6.08 3.12
C PHE A 313 -5.68 7.36 2.42
N ASP A 314 -6.61 8.09 3.02
CA ASP A 314 -6.90 9.48 2.64
C ASP A 314 -5.80 10.39 3.21
N VAL A 315 -4.55 10.08 2.88
CA VAL A 315 -3.29 10.68 3.34
C VAL A 315 -2.41 11.03 2.14
N PRO A 316 -1.41 11.92 2.30
CA PRO A 316 -0.42 12.19 1.26
C PRO A 316 0.16 10.93 0.62
N ASP A 317 0.43 10.99 -0.68
CA ASP A 317 1.02 9.89 -1.45
C ASP A 317 2.42 9.52 -0.94
N HIS A 318 3.25 10.50 -0.58
CA HIS A 318 4.59 10.29 -0.07
C HIS A 318 4.66 9.62 1.33
N TYR A 319 3.54 9.47 2.04
CA TYR A 319 3.51 8.61 3.24
C TYR A 319 3.59 7.12 2.87
N GLY A 320 3.37 6.78 1.59
CA GLY A 320 3.53 5.42 1.07
C GLY A 320 2.26 4.60 1.09
N ASN A 321 2.38 3.33 0.70
CA ASN A 321 1.24 2.46 0.39
C ASN A 321 1.15 1.23 1.30
N GLU A 322 2.09 1.11 2.22
CA GLU A 322 2.17 -0.01 3.15
C GLU A 322 1.80 0.49 4.54
N VAL A 323 0.90 -0.23 5.19
CA VAL A 323 0.52 0.03 6.58
C VAL A 323 0.62 -1.22 7.41
N GLU A 324 1.06 -1.02 8.63
CA GLU A 324 1.10 -2.00 9.69
C GLU A 324 0.26 -1.47 10.86
N PHE A 325 -0.31 -2.38 11.65
CA PHE A 325 -1.07 -2.00 12.84
C PHE A 325 -0.42 -2.59 14.07
N TYR A 326 -0.35 -1.78 15.12
CA TYR A 326 0.32 -2.15 16.36
C TYR A 326 -0.51 -1.71 17.57
N ILE A 327 -0.45 -2.48 18.64
CA ILE A 327 -0.84 -2.00 19.96
C ILE A 327 0.34 -1.20 20.50
N ILE A 328 0.06 -0.08 21.17
CA ILE A 328 1.06 0.66 21.94
C ILE A 328 0.83 0.33 23.43
N PRO A 329 1.63 -0.56 24.04
CA PRO A 329 1.58 -0.79 25.48
C PRO A 329 1.79 0.51 26.28
N GLU A 330 1.18 0.64 27.45
CA GLU A 330 1.29 1.86 28.28
C GLU A 330 2.74 2.20 28.64
N GLU A 331 3.58 1.18 28.81
CA GLU A 331 5.01 1.29 29.12
C GLU A 331 5.86 1.85 27.97
N THR A 332 5.37 1.81 26.72
CA THR A 332 6.06 2.36 25.53
C THR A 332 6.42 3.83 25.73
N LYS A 333 5.53 4.60 26.38
CA LYS A 333 5.78 6.01 26.68
C LYS A 333 7.01 6.19 27.57
N ASN A 334 7.16 5.35 28.60
CA ASN A 334 8.29 5.41 29.53
C ASN A 334 9.58 4.97 28.83
N PHE A 335 9.52 3.97 27.96
CA PHE A 335 10.66 3.55 27.12
C PHE A 335 11.17 4.73 26.26
N VAL A 336 10.28 5.40 25.53
CA VAL A 336 10.66 6.52 24.66
C VAL A 336 11.23 7.69 25.46
N ILE A 337 10.63 8.03 26.60
CA ILE A 337 11.15 9.10 27.48
C ILE A 337 12.54 8.72 28.03
N ALA A 338 12.74 7.48 28.50
CA ALA A 338 14.02 7.04 29.03
C ALA A 338 15.12 7.09 27.97
N LYS A 339 14.81 6.66 26.75
CA LYS A 339 15.72 6.71 25.61
C LYS A 339 16.02 8.13 25.14
N TYR A 340 15.03 9.01 25.18
CA TYR A 340 15.22 10.43 24.93
C TYR A 340 16.23 11.03 25.92
N ILE A 341 15.99 10.84 27.23
CA ILE A 341 16.87 11.34 28.29
C ILE A 341 18.29 10.75 28.18
N SER A 342 18.43 9.46 27.87
CA SER A 342 19.75 8.81 27.76
C SER A 342 20.54 9.23 26.51
N SER A 343 19.86 9.66 25.44
CA SER A 343 20.50 10.11 24.20
C SER A 343 21.19 11.48 24.32
N GLY A 344 21.00 12.20 25.43
CA GLY A 344 21.67 13.48 25.71
C GLY A 344 21.27 14.63 24.77
N LEU A 345 20.11 14.54 24.12
CA LEU A 345 19.57 15.53 23.20
C LEU A 345 18.61 16.52 23.87
#